data_AF-A0A2E7RRZ5-F1
#
_entry.id   AF-A0A2E7RRZ5-F1
#
_cell.length_a   1.000
_cell.length_b   1.000
_cell.length_c   1.000
_cell.angle_alpha   90.00
_cell.angle_beta   90.00
_cell.angle_gamma   90.00
#
_symmetry.space_group_name_H-M   'P 1'
#
loop_
_entity.id
_entity.type
_entity.pdbx_description
1 polymer ?
#
loop_
_entity_poly.entity_id
_entity_poly.type
_entity_poly.pdbx_seq_one_letter_code
_entity_poly.pdbx_strand_id
1 'polypeptide(L)' 'MIKTPCPLCNKEMNEHNKSQIEKCLWRFVREAKNPVAYASINPIKCPECEKQMLDHTVPEANECVNQFIADVENLKII' A
#
# COMPACT_ATOMS: atom_id res chain seq x y z
N MET A 1 1.70 8.41 -16.85
CA MET A 1 1.15 7.33 -16.02
C MET A 1 1.78 7.46 -14.65
N ILE A 2 0.96 7.67 -13.63
CA ILE A 2 1.43 7.59 -12.24
C ILE A 2 1.86 6.13 -12.05
N LYS A 3 3.10 5.94 -11.60
CA LYS A 3 3.57 4.62 -11.20
C LYS A 3 3.00 4.38 -9.81
N THR A 4 2.21 3.34 -9.66
CA THR A 4 1.56 2.97 -8.40
C THR A 4 2.21 1.66 -7.97
N PRO A 5 3.40 1.70 -7.33
CA PRO A 5 4.12 0.50 -6.96
C PRO A 5 3.35 -0.26 -5.87
N CYS A 6 3.27 -1.58 -6.02
CA CYS A 6 2.69 -2.44 -5.00
C CYS A 6 3.67 -2.54 -3.81
N PRO A 7 3.25 -2.13 -2.59
CA PRO A 7 4.11 -2.10 -1.41
C PRO A 7 4.52 -3.48 -0.89
N LEU A 8 4.04 -4.57 -1.52
CA LEU A 8 4.23 -5.95 -1.07
C LEU A 8 5.04 -6.82 -2.03
N CYS A 9 5.04 -6.51 -3.32
CA CYS A 9 5.62 -7.40 -4.34
C CYS A 9 6.54 -6.68 -5.35
N ASN A 10 6.80 -5.37 -5.16
CA ASN A 10 7.68 -4.55 -6.00
C ASN A 10 7.31 -4.50 -7.50
N LYS A 11 6.07 -4.88 -7.85
CA LYS A 11 5.49 -4.71 -9.19
C LYS A 11 4.57 -3.51 -9.22
N GLU A 12 4.28 -2.98 -10.39
CA GLU A 12 3.27 -1.93 -10.54
C GLU A 12 1.85 -2.52 -10.34
N MET A 13 0.94 -1.75 -9.75
CA MET A 13 -0.44 -2.20 -9.52
C MET A 13 -1.20 -2.48 -10.83
N ASN A 14 -0.79 -1.89 -11.96
CA ASN A 14 -1.34 -2.19 -13.28
C ASN A 14 -0.90 -3.56 -13.85
N GLU A 15 0.13 -4.18 -13.29
CA GLU A 15 0.57 -5.55 -13.63
C GLU A 15 -0.21 -6.63 -12.86
N HIS A 16 -1.11 -6.22 -11.98
CA HIS A 16 -1.93 -7.12 -11.18
C HIS A 16 -3.28 -7.35 -11.85
N ASN A 17 -3.73 -8.61 -11.89
CA ASN A 17 -5.13 -8.90 -12.13
C ASN A 17 -5.98 -8.51 -10.91
N LYS A 18 -7.31 -8.44 -11.08
CA LYS A 18 -8.24 -8.03 -10.03
C LYS A 18 -8.04 -8.79 -8.70
N SER A 19 -7.85 -10.10 -8.74
CA SER A 19 -7.62 -10.91 -7.53
C SER A 19 -6.30 -10.58 -6.84
N GLN A 20 -5.25 -10.32 -7.61
CA GLN A 20 -3.96 -9.91 -7.09
C GLN A 20 -4.03 -8.52 -6.45
N ILE A 21 -4.79 -7.58 -7.04
CA ILE A 21 -5.04 -6.24 -6.49
C ILE A 21 -5.75 -6.35 -5.15
N GLU A 22 -6.88 -7.07 -5.08
CA GLU A 22 -7.64 -7.26 -3.84
C GLU A 22 -6.79 -7.88 -2.74
N LYS A 23 -6.00 -8.92 -3.07
CA LYS A 23 -5.11 -9.59 -2.11
C LYS A 23 -4.01 -8.66 -1.59
N CYS A 24 -3.39 -7.88 -2.48
CA CYS A 24 -2.32 -6.97 -2.09
C CYS A 24 -2.85 -5.79 -1.28
N LEU A 25 -3.97 -5.18 -1.68
CA LEU A 25 -4.63 -4.12 -0.93
C LEU A 25 -5.04 -4.59 0.46
N TRP A 26 -5.71 -5.73 0.57
CA TRP A 26 -6.15 -6.26 1.86
C TRP A 26 -4.98 -6.48 2.81
N ARG A 27 -3.90 -7.07 2.31
CA ARG A 27 -2.70 -7.30 3.12
C ARG A 27 -2.02 -6.00 3.52
N PHE A 28 -1.88 -5.05 2.58
CA PHE A 28 -1.29 -3.74 2.86
C PHE A 28 -2.10 -2.99 3.93
N VAL A 29 -3.41 -2.88 3.78
CA VAL A 29 -4.28 -2.18 4.76
C VAL A 29 -4.20 -2.84 6.14
N ARG A 30 -4.22 -4.17 6.19
CA ARG A 30 -4.13 -4.94 7.43
C ARG A 30 -2.80 -4.73 8.14
N GLU A 31 -1.70 -4.71 7.39
CA GLU A 31 -0.37 -4.45 7.93
C GLU A 31 -0.29 -2.98 8.34
N ALA A 32 -0.63 -2.03 7.45
CA ALA A 32 -0.52 -0.57 7.62
C ALA A 32 -1.21 -0.02 8.86
N LYS A 33 -2.37 -0.59 9.20
CA LYS A 33 -3.20 -0.16 10.33
C LYS A 33 -2.87 -0.89 11.63
N ASN A 34 -1.92 -1.83 11.61
CA ASN A 34 -1.51 -2.59 12.80
C ASN A 34 -0.05 -2.29 13.17
N PRO A 35 0.22 -1.31 14.05
CA PRO A 35 1.57 -0.97 14.47
C PRO A 35 2.32 -2.12 15.17
N VAL A 36 1.60 -3.12 15.71
CA VAL A 36 2.19 -4.31 16.33
C VAL A 36 2.66 -5.33 15.28
N ALA A 37 2.06 -5.35 14.09
CA ALA A 37 2.44 -6.24 13.00
C ALA A 37 3.78 -5.85 12.32
N TYR A 38 4.23 -4.59 12.49
CA TYR A 38 5.44 -4.06 11.86
C TYR A 38 6.73 -4.20 12.67
N ALA A 39 6.64 -4.60 13.94
CA ALA A 39 7.83 -4.78 14.78
C ALA A 39 8.71 -5.97 14.34
N SER A 40 8.30 -6.77 13.34
CA SER A 40 9.02 -7.99 12.93
C SER A 40 9.12 -8.15 11.41
N ILE A 41 10.36 -8.06 10.93
CA ILE A 41 10.97 -8.71 9.73
C ILE A 41 10.98 -7.93 8.39
N ASN A 42 9.95 -7.19 7.97
CA ASN A 42 10.03 -6.41 6.71
C ASN A 42 9.36 -5.03 6.81
N PRO A 43 10.12 -3.92 6.80
CA PRO A 43 9.53 -2.59 6.84
C PRO A 43 8.78 -2.29 5.53
N ILE A 44 7.49 -1.97 5.63
CA ILE A 44 6.71 -1.51 4.47
C ILE A 44 7.02 -0.04 4.21
N LYS A 45 7.39 0.26 2.96
CA LYS A 45 7.54 1.63 2.46
C LYS A 45 6.16 2.16 2.08
N CYS A 46 5.86 3.39 2.48
CA CYS A 46 4.65 4.10 2.09
C CYS A 46 4.69 4.33 0.57
N PRO A 47 3.65 3.89 -0.17
CA PRO A 47 3.60 4.07 -1.62
C PRO A 47 3.38 5.53 -2.05
N GLU A 48 2.87 6.38 -1.15
CA GLU A 48 2.56 7.79 -1.44
C GLU A 48 3.75 8.73 -1.18
N CYS A 49 4.44 8.55 -0.05
CA CYS A 49 5.45 9.51 0.42
C CYS A 49 6.85 8.92 0.55
N GLU A 50 7.01 7.63 0.21
CA GLU A 50 8.28 6.90 0.22
C GLU A 50 8.97 6.72 1.58
N LYS A 51 8.41 7.22 2.69
CA LYS A 51 8.90 6.96 4.05
C LYS A 51 8.53 5.56 4.51
N GLN A 52 9.11 5.07 5.62
CA GLN A 52 8.61 3.83 6.19
C GLN A 52 7.23 4.07 6.81
N MET A 53 6.33 3.09 6.75
CA MET A 53 5.04 3.18 7.42
C MET A 53 5.19 3.36 8.94
N LEU A 54 6.30 2.88 9.52
CA LEU A 54 6.68 3.10 10.92
C LEU A 54 7.00 4.56 11.26
N ASP A 55 7.37 5.38 10.27
CA ASP A 55 7.64 6.80 10.47
C ASP A 55 6.36 7.64 10.51
N HIS A 56 5.18 7.03 10.28
CA HIS A 56 3.89 7.70 10.30
C HIS A 56 3.24 7.57 11.68
N THR A 57 2.63 8.66 12.13
CA THR A 57 1.58 8.58 13.15
C THR A 57 0.36 7.82 12.60
N VAL A 58 -0.50 7.30 13.48
CA VAL A 58 -1.72 6.59 13.06
C VAL A 58 -2.60 7.42 12.10
N PRO A 59 -2.82 8.74 12.32
CA PRO A 59 -3.53 9.57 11.36
C PRO A 59 -2.85 9.65 9.99
N GLU A 60 -1.54 9.87 9.95
CA GLU A 60 -0.78 9.96 8.69
C GLU A 60 -0.79 8.62 7.93
N ALA A 61 -0.63 7.50 8.64
CA ALA A 61 -0.71 6.17 8.05
C ALA A 61 -2.08 5.91 7.41
N ASN A 62 -3.17 6.33 8.06
CA ASN A 62 -4.52 6.20 7.50
C ASN A 62 -4.72 7.07 6.27
N GLU A 63 -4.19 8.30 6.27
CA GLU A 63 -4.26 9.20 5.11
C GLU A 63 -3.57 8.60 3.90
N CYS A 64 -2.31 8.17 4.05
CA CYS A 64 -1.55 7.55 2.96
C CYS A 64 -2.22 6.26 2.46
N VAL A 65 -2.77 5.44 3.35
CA VAL A 65 -3.51 4.23 2.94
C VAL A 65 -4.74 4.58 2.11
N ASN A 66 -5.50 5.59 2.52
CA ASN A 66 -6.71 5.99 1.80
C ASN A 66 -6.38 6.60 0.43
N GLN A 67 -5.31 7.40 0.34
CA GLN A 67 -4.81 7.94 -0.93
C GLN A 67 -4.40 6.80 -1.88
N PHE A 68 -3.61 5.85 -1.39
CA PHE A 68 -3.18 4.70 -2.20
C PHE A 68 -4.37 3.87 -2.71
N ILE A 69 -5.39 3.64 -1.89
CA ILE A 69 -6.61 2.94 -2.32
C ILE A 69 -7.29 3.70 -3.45
N ALA A 70 -7.46 5.02 -3.32
CA ALA A 70 -8.07 5.85 -4.34
C ALA A 70 -7.26 5.82 -5.65
N ASP A 71 -5.94 5.87 -5.57
CA ASP A 71 -5.06 5.76 -6.74
C ASP A 71 -5.24 4.43 -7.47
N VAL A 72 -5.32 3.32 -6.72
CA VAL A 72 -5.55 1.99 -7.27
C VAL A 72 -6.95 1.85 -7.89
N GLU A 73 -7.98 2.44 -7.27
CA GLU A 73 -9.34 2.47 -7.82
C GLU A 73 -9.43 3.27 -9.13
N ASN A 74 -8.59 4.30 -9.29
CA ASN A 74 -8.50 5.09 -10.51
C ASN A 74 -7.66 4.44 -11.61
N LEU A 75 -6.95 3.33 -11.33
CA LEU A 75 -6.28 2.56 -12.36
C LEU A 75 -7.35 1.92 -13.26
N LYS A 76 -7.35 2.28 -14.54
CA LYS A 76 -8.07 1.53 -15.58
C LYS A 76 -7.39 0.18 -15.77
N ILE A 77 -7.76 -0.78 -14.92
CA ILE A 77 -7.34 -2.17 -15.02
C ILE A 77 -8.12 -2.75 -16.21
N ILE A 78 -7.42 -2.96 -17.33
CA ILE A 78 -7.96 -3.43 -18.62
C ILE A 78 -8.13 -4.95 -18.58
#